data_AF-A0A1H9J102-F1
#
_entry.id   AF-A0A1H9J102-F1
#
_cell.length_a   1.000
_cell.length_b   1.000
_cell.length_c   1.000
_cell.angle_alpha   90.00
_cell.angle_beta   90.00
_cell.angle_gamma   90.00
#
_symmetry.space_group_name_H-M   'P 1'
#
loop_
_entity.id
_entity.type
_entity.pdbx_description
1 polymer ?
#
loop_
_entity_poly.entity_id
_entity_poly.type
_entity_poly.pdbx_seq_one_letter_code
_entity_poly.pdbx_strand_id
1 'polypeptide(L)'
;MKLLLLSFVFLLSGCTAQSGNEDAVIKPTPESILDENPEADILYKGSTVYKNASEIGWVMESGFSKGEEIGIVTKQTKKPEWFEHLTATQLLVGTKLYEAEDVNGDVIIAETEEGDIPYLGLNEG
;
A
#
# COMPACT_ATOMS: atom_id res chain seq x y z
N MET A 1 -58.84 33.95 23.11
CA MET A 1 -58.02 34.63 24.12
C MET A 1 -57.69 33.64 25.24
N LYS A 2 -56.42 33.18 25.29
CA LYS A 2 -55.71 32.39 26.33
C LYS A 2 -54.35 32.09 25.68
N LEU A 3 -53.37 32.99 25.75
CA LEU A 3 -52.41 33.23 26.84
C LEU A 3 -51.60 31.98 27.26
N LEU A 4 -50.49 31.78 26.53
CA LEU A 4 -49.09 31.62 26.98
C LEU A 4 -48.78 30.81 28.27
N LEU A 5 -47.93 29.77 28.10
CA LEU A 5 -46.76 29.39 28.94
C LEU A 5 -46.19 28.06 28.39
N LEU A 6 -45.15 28.10 27.56
CA LEU A 6 -43.73 27.92 27.94
C LEU A 6 -43.48 26.58 28.66
N SER A 7 -42.97 25.57 27.93
CA SER A 7 -41.95 24.72 28.51
C SER A 7 -41.08 24.04 27.45
N PHE A 8 -39.79 24.20 27.71
CA PHE A 8 -38.59 23.85 27.01
C PHE A 8 -38.32 22.34 27.09
N VAL A 9 -38.18 21.64 25.95
CA VAL A 9 -37.20 20.54 25.81
C VAL A 9 -36.81 20.43 24.33
N PHE A 10 -35.71 21.08 23.95
CA PHE A 10 -34.98 20.67 22.75
C PHE A 10 -34.25 19.37 23.10
N LEU A 11 -34.81 18.23 22.68
CA LEU A 11 -34.04 17.00 22.60
C LEU A 11 -33.23 17.08 21.31
N LEU A 12 -32.03 17.63 21.41
CA LEU A 12 -30.97 17.33 20.46
C LEU A 12 -30.66 15.85 20.62
N SER A 13 -31.29 15.01 19.80
CA SER A 13 -30.86 13.64 19.60
C SER A 13 -29.44 13.72 19.04
N GLY A 14 -28.45 13.47 19.89
CA GLY A 14 -27.09 13.25 19.44
C GLY A 14 -27.11 12.10 18.46
N CYS A 15 -26.83 12.38 17.19
CA CYS A 15 -26.26 11.38 16.31
C CYS A 15 -25.00 10.91 17.02
N THR A 16 -25.01 9.69 17.52
CA THR A 16 -23.77 9.00 17.82
C THR A 16 -23.00 8.98 16.51
N ALA A 17 -21.92 9.75 16.44
CA ALA A 17 -20.94 9.55 15.40
C ALA A 17 -20.29 8.20 15.72
N GLN A 18 -20.92 7.13 15.25
CA GLN A 18 -20.25 5.85 15.12
C GLN A 18 -19.21 6.04 14.02
N SER A 19 -18.06 6.56 14.44
CA SER A 19 -16.80 6.36 13.72
C SER A 19 -16.57 4.86 13.63
N GLY A 20 -16.28 4.38 12.42
CA GLY A 20 -15.96 2.98 12.19
C GLY A 20 -16.93 2.31 11.23
N ASN A 21 -16.77 2.63 9.95
CA ASN A 21 -16.56 1.66 8.88
C ASN A 21 -16.52 2.46 7.58
N GLU A 22 -15.42 3.16 7.38
CA GLU A 22 -14.84 3.21 6.05
C GLU A 22 -14.58 1.75 5.65
N ASP A 23 -15.12 1.31 4.50
CA ASP A 23 -14.98 -0.05 4.00
C ASP A 23 -13.53 -0.50 4.20
N ALA A 24 -13.32 -1.47 5.09
CA ALA A 24 -11.98 -1.94 5.40
C ALA A 24 -11.47 -2.71 4.18
N VAL A 25 -10.86 -1.98 3.24
CA VAL A 25 -10.00 -2.49 2.17
C VAL A 25 -9.01 -3.40 2.87
N ILE A 26 -9.22 -4.71 2.79
CA ILE A 26 -8.33 -5.69 3.38
C ILE A 26 -7.04 -5.55 2.57
N LYS A 27 -5.95 -5.12 3.18
CA LYS A 27 -4.66 -5.06 2.48
C LYS A 27 -3.96 -6.38 2.66
N PRO A 28 -3.37 -6.97 1.60
CA PRO A 28 -2.66 -8.21 1.75
C PRO A 28 -1.42 -7.98 2.61
N THR A 29 -1.04 -8.99 3.36
CA THR A 29 0.15 -8.97 4.21
C THR A 29 1.28 -9.77 3.56
N PRO A 30 2.56 -9.54 3.92
CA PRO A 30 3.64 -10.41 3.47
C PRO A 30 3.39 -11.88 3.82
N GLU A 31 2.80 -12.15 4.99
CA GLU A 31 2.42 -13.50 5.43
C GLU A 31 1.43 -14.14 4.46
N SER A 32 0.30 -13.48 4.19
CA SER A 32 -0.72 -14.05 3.29
C SER A 32 -0.20 -14.29 1.87
N ILE A 33 0.64 -13.39 1.34
CA ILE A 33 1.25 -13.56 0.01
C ILE A 33 2.26 -14.72 -0.03
N LEU A 34 3.07 -14.86 1.02
CA LEU A 34 4.09 -15.91 1.09
C LEU A 34 3.51 -17.29 1.43
N ASP A 35 2.39 -17.34 2.16
CA ASP A 35 1.64 -18.58 2.37
C ASP A 35 1.04 -19.11 1.07
N GLU A 36 0.52 -18.22 0.20
CA GLU A 36 0.01 -18.58 -1.11
C GLU A 36 1.13 -18.93 -2.09
N ASN A 37 2.19 -18.11 -2.12
CA ASN A 37 3.35 -18.30 -2.98
C ASN A 37 4.66 -18.00 -2.23
N PRO A 38 5.36 -19.05 -1.71
CA PRO A 38 6.63 -18.88 -0.98
C PRO A 38 7.77 -18.26 -1.79
N GLU A 39 7.66 -18.25 -3.12
CA GLU A 39 8.65 -17.67 -4.03
C GLU A 39 8.22 -16.29 -4.56
N ALA A 40 7.13 -15.71 -4.02
CA ALA A 40 6.65 -14.40 -4.43
C ALA A 40 7.74 -13.33 -4.30
N ASP A 41 7.95 -12.59 -5.39
CA ASP A 41 8.80 -11.41 -5.41
C ASP A 41 8.01 -10.20 -4.96
N ILE A 42 8.24 -9.79 -3.71
CA ILE A 42 7.53 -8.71 -3.04
C ILE A 42 8.48 -7.74 -2.33
N LEU A 43 8.01 -6.51 -2.20
CA LEU A 43 8.60 -5.43 -1.42
C LEU A 43 7.53 -4.90 -0.46
N TYR A 44 7.89 -4.71 0.81
CA TYR A 44 7.00 -4.11 1.80
C TYR A 44 7.43 -2.69 2.11
N LYS A 45 6.55 -1.72 1.86
CA LYS A 45 6.77 -0.30 2.18
C LYS A 45 5.68 0.17 3.13
N GLY A 46 6.06 0.35 4.40
CA GLY A 46 5.17 0.88 5.42
C GLY A 46 4.06 -0.12 5.77
N SER A 47 2.91 -0.01 5.10
CA SER A 47 1.75 -0.88 5.29
C SER A 47 1.28 -1.56 3.99
N THR A 48 1.98 -1.34 2.88
CA THR A 48 1.57 -1.84 1.56
C THR A 48 2.57 -2.90 1.08
N VAL A 49 2.04 -4.03 0.62
CA VAL A 49 2.82 -5.04 -0.11
C VAL A 49 2.80 -4.67 -1.59
N TYR A 50 3.98 -4.62 -2.19
CA TYR A 50 4.15 -4.44 -3.61
C TYR A 50 4.66 -5.75 -4.21
N LYS A 51 4.17 -6.12 -5.39
CA LYS A 51 4.56 -7.33 -6.10
C LYS A 51 5.28 -6.98 -7.40
N ASN A 52 6.31 -7.76 -7.77
CA ASN A 52 7.00 -7.60 -9.04
C ASN A 52 6.00 -7.54 -10.20
N ALA A 53 6.11 -6.49 -11.01
CA ALA A 53 5.19 -6.13 -12.06
C ALA A 53 5.82 -6.20 -13.47
N SER A 54 7.00 -6.82 -13.62
CA SER A 54 7.69 -6.95 -14.91
C SER A 54 6.88 -7.70 -15.97
N GLU A 55 5.92 -8.52 -15.55
CA GLU A 55 5.01 -9.26 -16.44
C GLU A 55 3.64 -8.60 -16.59
N ILE A 56 3.40 -7.45 -15.95
CA ILE A 56 2.12 -6.74 -16.03
C ILE A 56 2.15 -5.79 -17.23
N GLY A 57 1.49 -6.19 -18.32
CA GLY A 57 1.55 -5.48 -19.60
C GLY A 57 1.26 -3.98 -19.51
N TRP A 58 0.20 -3.57 -18.82
CA TRP A 58 -0.15 -2.14 -18.71
C TRP A 58 0.87 -1.32 -17.91
N VAL A 59 1.61 -1.94 -16.97
CA VAL A 59 2.70 -1.27 -16.24
C VAL A 59 3.86 -1.06 -17.21
N MET A 60 4.27 -2.09 -17.93
CA MET A 60 5.40 -2.01 -18.86
C MET A 60 5.12 -1.11 -20.07
N GLU A 61 3.88 -1.08 -20.55
CA GLU A 61 3.46 -0.24 -21.69
C GLU A 61 3.30 1.25 -21.32
N SER A 62 3.23 1.58 -20.02
CA SER A 62 3.08 2.97 -19.56
C SER A 62 4.32 3.83 -19.87
N GLY A 63 5.49 3.21 -20.02
CA GLY A 63 6.74 3.94 -20.23
C GLY A 63 7.16 4.79 -19.02
N PHE A 64 6.84 4.32 -17.81
CA PHE A 64 7.12 4.99 -16.55
C PHE A 64 8.57 5.50 -16.44
N SER A 65 8.74 6.55 -15.64
CA SER A 65 10.06 7.11 -15.32
C SER A 65 10.27 7.18 -13.80
N LYS A 66 11.54 7.30 -13.37
CA LYS A 66 11.88 7.45 -11.95
C LYS A 66 11.58 8.86 -11.46
N GLY A 67 10.74 8.96 -10.44
CA GLY A 67 10.48 10.18 -9.69
C GLY A 67 11.34 10.27 -8.42
N GLU A 68 10.71 10.60 -7.29
CA GLU A 68 11.37 10.78 -6.00
C GLU A 68 12.03 9.48 -5.49
N GLU A 69 13.22 9.61 -4.90
CA GLU A 69 13.87 8.50 -4.21
C GLU A 69 13.15 8.22 -2.88
N ILE A 70 12.60 7.01 -2.75
CA ILE A 70 11.93 6.52 -1.53
C ILE A 70 13.00 6.11 -0.50
N GLY A 71 14.09 5.51 -0.95
CA GLY A 71 15.17 5.01 -0.11
C GLY A 71 15.84 3.77 -0.70
N ILE A 72 16.35 2.91 0.19
CA ILE A 72 17.01 1.65 -0.18
C ILE A 72 16.38 0.45 0.51
N VAL A 73 16.45 -0.72 -0.11
CA VAL A 73 16.10 -1.99 0.54
C VAL A 73 16.99 -2.19 1.75
N THR A 74 16.38 -2.31 2.92
CA THR A 74 17.07 -2.43 4.21
C THR A 74 17.26 -3.88 4.64
N LYS A 75 16.41 -4.79 4.15
CA LYS A 75 16.43 -6.20 4.51
C LYS A 75 15.94 -7.07 3.36
N GLN A 76 16.57 -8.25 3.22
CA GLN A 76 16.13 -9.30 2.31
C GLN A 76 15.73 -10.54 3.13
N THR A 77 14.45 -10.94 3.10
CA THR A 77 13.97 -12.12 3.83
C THR A 77 12.67 -12.68 3.27
N LYS A 78 12.44 -13.97 3.50
CA LYS A 78 11.16 -14.66 3.24
C LYS A 78 10.40 -15.01 4.54
N LYS A 79 10.89 -14.55 5.70
CA LYS A 79 10.22 -14.80 6.99
C LYS A 79 9.20 -13.68 7.26
N PRO A 80 7.88 -13.95 7.24
CA PRO A 80 6.85 -12.92 7.37
C PRO A 80 7.02 -12.06 8.63
N GLU A 81 7.42 -12.65 9.74
CA GLU A 81 7.59 -11.99 11.03
C GLU A 81 8.76 -10.98 11.07
N TRP A 82 9.60 -10.96 10.03
CA TRP A 82 10.76 -10.05 9.91
C TRP A 82 10.54 -8.89 8.92
N PHE A 83 9.35 -8.83 8.29
CA PHE A 83 9.01 -7.73 7.40
C PHE A 83 8.84 -6.42 8.16
N GLU A 84 9.52 -5.40 7.65
CA GLU A 84 9.48 -4.03 8.12
C GLU A 84 9.60 -3.11 6.90
N HIS A 85 9.63 -1.80 7.11
CA HIS A 85 9.73 -0.84 6.01
C HIS A 85 10.97 -1.09 5.14
N LEU A 86 10.75 -1.24 3.83
CA LEU A 86 11.72 -1.54 2.77
C LEU A 86 12.40 -2.91 2.90
N THR A 87 11.64 -3.91 3.36
CA THR A 87 12.03 -5.32 3.27
C THR A 87 11.54 -5.95 1.97
N ALA A 88 12.42 -6.69 1.29
CA ALA A 88 12.09 -7.43 0.06
C ALA A 88 12.37 -8.93 0.18
N THR A 89 11.77 -9.74 -0.68
CA THR A 89 12.08 -11.18 -0.75
C THR A 89 13.23 -11.48 -1.70
N GLN A 90 13.32 -10.76 -2.83
CA GLN A 90 14.30 -11.02 -3.89
C GLN A 90 15.27 -9.85 -4.12
N LEU A 91 14.86 -8.60 -3.92
CA LEU A 91 15.78 -7.45 -4.06
C LEU A 91 16.92 -7.52 -3.04
N LEU A 92 18.13 -7.19 -3.50
CA LEU A 92 19.32 -7.15 -2.65
C LEU A 92 19.24 -5.96 -1.69
N VAL A 93 19.82 -6.13 -0.50
CA VAL A 93 20.02 -5.01 0.43
C VAL A 93 20.87 -3.92 -0.25
N GLY A 94 20.41 -2.68 -0.19
CA GLY A 94 21.04 -1.54 -0.86
C GLY A 94 20.46 -1.20 -2.23
N THR A 95 19.55 -2.00 -2.79
CA THR A 95 18.80 -1.62 -4.00
C THR A 95 18.03 -0.33 -3.76
N LYS A 96 18.23 0.67 -4.61
CA LYS A 96 17.50 1.94 -4.54
C LYS A 96 16.09 1.81 -5.08
N LEU A 97 15.17 2.51 -4.42
CA LEU A 97 13.75 2.49 -4.70
C LEU A 97 13.27 3.91 -5.02
N TYR A 98 12.51 4.04 -6.09
CA TYR A 98 11.97 5.29 -6.58
C TYR A 98 10.46 5.20 -6.72
N GLU A 99 9.76 6.31 -6.57
CA GLU A 99 8.38 6.40 -7.05
C GLU A 99 8.36 6.35 -8.58
N ALA A 100 7.33 5.73 -9.14
CA ALA A 100 7.12 5.75 -10.58
C ALA A 100 6.28 6.96 -10.97
N GLU A 101 6.74 7.72 -11.96
CA GLU A 101 5.98 8.76 -12.63
C GLU A 101 5.39 8.23 -13.95
N ASP A 102 4.39 8.92 -14.47
CA ASP A 102 3.73 8.61 -15.75
C ASP A 102 3.05 7.23 -15.84
N VAL A 103 2.75 6.61 -14.69
CA VAL A 103 2.04 5.33 -14.59
C VAL A 103 0.78 5.45 -13.74
N ASN A 104 -0.25 4.68 -14.11
CA ASN A 104 -1.47 4.59 -13.32
C ASN A 104 -1.27 3.64 -12.14
N GLY A 105 -1.72 4.04 -10.95
CA GLY A 105 -1.63 3.20 -9.75
C GLY A 105 -0.35 3.43 -8.94
N ASP A 106 -0.21 2.65 -7.87
CA ASP A 106 0.89 2.77 -6.91
C ASP A 106 2.04 1.85 -7.34
N VAL A 107 3.06 2.41 -8.00
CA VAL A 107 4.20 1.66 -8.54
C VAL A 107 5.51 2.19 -7.98
N ILE A 108 6.38 1.27 -7.56
CA ILE A 108 7.75 1.53 -7.14
C ILE A 108 8.70 0.98 -8.20
N ILE A 109 9.77 1.71 -8.48
CA ILE A 109 10.86 1.26 -9.37
C ILE A 109 12.06 0.89 -8.51
N ALA A 110 12.51 -0.36 -8.63
CA ALA A 110 13.76 -0.84 -8.06
C ALA A 110 14.89 -0.75 -9.09
N GLU A 111 15.94 0.01 -8.77
CA GLU A 111 17.13 0.15 -9.62
C GLU A 111 18.09 -1.03 -9.37
N THR A 112 18.32 -1.86 -10.39
CA THR A 112 19.25 -2.98 -10.35
C THR A 112 20.31 -2.88 -11.44
N GLU A 113 21.38 -3.69 -11.33
CA GLU A 113 22.40 -3.76 -12.38
C GLU A 113 21.87 -4.31 -13.71
N GLU A 114 20.79 -5.11 -13.67
CA GLU A 114 20.14 -5.70 -14.84
C GLU A 114 19.09 -4.77 -15.48
N GLY A 115 18.80 -3.64 -14.82
CA GLY A 115 17.79 -2.67 -15.22
C GLY A 115 16.78 -2.39 -14.13
N ASP A 116 15.79 -1.56 -14.47
CA ASP A 116 14.74 -1.16 -13.55
C ASP A 116 13.63 -2.21 -13.48
N ILE A 117 13.24 -2.59 -12.26
CA ILE A 117 12.17 -3.56 -12.00
C ILE A 117 10.98 -2.82 -11.37
N PRO A 118 9.80 -2.81 -11.99
CA PRO A 118 8.61 -2.21 -11.39
C PRO A 118 7.96 -3.15 -10.38
N TYR A 119 7.41 -2.57 -9.32
CA TYR A 119 6.67 -3.25 -8.27
C TYR A 119 5.32 -2.55 -8.08
N LEU A 120 4.22 -3.29 -8.22
CA LEU A 120 2.86 -2.75 -8.11
C LEU A 120 2.27 -2.98 -6.71
N GLY A 121 1.79 -1.92 -6.09
CA GLY A 121 1.14 -1.92 -4.80
C GLY A 121 -0.19 -2.67 -4.82
N LEU A 122 -0.34 -3.62 -3.91
CA LEU A 122 -1.56 -4.41 -3.77
C LEU A 122 -2.55 -3.71 -2.85
N ASN A 123 -3.74 -3.42 -3.38
CA ASN A 123 -4.91 -2.99 -2.61
C ASN A 123 -6.02 -4.01 -2.91
N GLU A 124 -6.52 -4.76 -1.92
CA GLU A 124 -7.69 -5.64 -2.17
C GLU A 124 -8.95 -4.77 -2.10
N GLY A 125 -9.73 -4.78 -3.18
CA GLY A 125 -11.06 -4.16 -3.24
C GLY A 125 -12.15 -5.18 -2.96
#